data_AF-A0A2E5XHG0-F1
#
_entry.id   AF-A0A2E5XHG0-F1
#
_cell.length_a   1.000
_cell.length_b   1.000
_cell.length_c   1.000
_cell.angle_alpha   90.00
_cell.angle_beta   90.00
_cell.angle_gamma   90.00
#
_symmetry.space_group_name_H-M   'P 1'
#
loop_
_entity.id
_entity.type
_entity.pdbx_description
1 polymer ?
#
loop_
_entity_poly.entity_id
_entity_poly.type
_entity_poly.pdbx_seq_one_letter_code
_entity_poly.pdbx_strand_id
1 'polypeptide(L)'
;MFFLLLRQSRGLLAYAYPVAIPVLLYFVISFGSPGRGVCWFKNVVAGLAFAYGTAVGVHFRSGSSVGVHELALSPEVVVFALLCMINMMVIDYWESGSEEEEIIEGDDREIENMIIRILLLALVIACYLLAGSAEGFGSQIHKAFYLAAMVGAGGLAFLALFRQFFSPVSLRILADVALLLPLPFFWLFAY
;
A
#
# COMPACT_ATOMS: atom_id res chain seq x y z
N MET A 1 27.54 -1.92 -10.72
CA MET A 1 26.40 -1.11 -10.22
C MET A 1 26.85 0.20 -9.55
N PHE A 2 27.83 0.16 -8.63
CA PHE A 2 28.35 1.35 -7.91
C PHE A 2 28.90 2.46 -8.84
N PHE A 3 29.49 2.09 -9.98
CA PHE A 3 30.06 3.05 -10.96
C PHE A 3 29.00 3.81 -11.79
N LEU A 4 27.79 3.28 -11.91
CA LEU A 4 26.69 3.94 -12.63
C LEU A 4 26.03 5.03 -11.76
N LEU A 5 25.98 4.82 -10.44
CA LEU A 5 25.49 5.81 -9.47
C LEU A 5 26.39 7.05 -9.38
N LEU A 6 27.71 6.89 -9.54
CA LEU A 6 28.68 7.99 -9.51
C LEU A 6 28.58 8.96 -10.69
N ARG A 7 28.02 8.52 -11.82
CA ARG A 7 27.80 9.35 -13.02
C ARG A 7 26.39 9.97 -13.06
N GLN A 8 25.54 9.61 -12.10
CA GLN A 8 24.15 10.04 -12.08
C GLN A 8 24.03 11.45 -11.47
N SER A 9 23.17 12.28 -12.06
CA SER A 9 22.91 13.66 -11.61
C SER A 9 22.70 13.71 -10.09
N ARG A 10 23.35 14.65 -9.39
CA ARG A 10 23.18 14.89 -7.95
C ARG A 10 21.70 15.02 -7.54
N GLY A 11 20.84 15.48 -8.45
CA GLY A 11 19.40 15.54 -8.24
C GLY A 11 18.75 14.16 -8.07
N LEU A 12 19.19 13.15 -8.83
CA LEU A 12 18.61 11.81 -8.78
C LEU A 12 19.03 11.05 -7.50
N LEU A 13 20.25 11.29 -7.01
CA LEU A 13 20.68 10.81 -5.69
C LEU A 13 19.83 11.40 -4.56
N ALA A 14 19.45 12.69 -4.65
CA ALA A 14 18.57 13.32 -3.66
C ALA A 14 17.17 12.69 -3.61
N TYR A 15 16.64 12.22 -4.74
CA TYR A 15 15.38 11.47 -4.79
C TYR A 15 15.47 10.04 -4.23
N ALA A 16 16.67 9.45 -4.19
CA ALA A 16 16.87 8.10 -3.68
C ALA A 16 16.87 8.02 -2.14
N TYR A 17 17.36 9.06 -1.46
CA TYR A 17 17.44 9.11 0.00
C TYR A 17 16.10 8.87 0.72
N PRO A 18 15.01 9.57 0.37
CA PRO A 18 13.76 9.42 1.10
C PRO A 18 13.05 8.08 0.84
N VAL A 19 13.46 7.31 -0.18
CA VAL A 19 13.05 5.91 -0.38
C VAL A 19 13.97 4.94 0.36
N ALA A 20 15.29 5.20 0.35
CA ALA A 20 16.28 4.33 0.97
C ALA A 20 16.14 4.27 2.50
N ILE A 21 15.80 5.39 3.15
CA ILE A 21 15.63 5.45 4.62
C ILE A 21 14.55 4.49 5.12
N PRO A 22 13.29 4.55 4.64
CA PRO A 22 12.25 3.63 5.11
C PRO A 22 12.51 2.17 4.70
N VAL A 23 13.18 1.92 3.57
CA VAL A 23 13.60 0.55 3.20
C VAL A 23 14.65 0.00 4.18
N LEU A 24 15.67 0.78 4.51
CA LEU A 24 16.67 0.37 5.51
C LEU A 24 16.03 0.16 6.88
N LEU A 25 15.12 1.05 7.28
CA LEU A 25 14.37 0.94 8.53
C LEU A 25 13.53 -0.34 8.56
N TYR A 26 12.85 -0.68 7.46
CA TYR A 26 12.10 -1.95 7.32
C TYR A 26 13.00 -3.15 7.58
N PHE A 27 14.18 -3.21 6.93
CA PHE A 27 15.10 -4.32 7.14
C PHE A 27 15.61 -4.37 8.58
N VAL A 28 15.96 -3.23 9.19
CA VAL A 28 16.40 -3.18 10.60
C VAL A 28 15.33 -3.72 11.53
N ILE A 29 14.07 -3.31 11.36
CA ILE A 29 12.94 -3.82 12.16
C ILE A 29 12.74 -5.31 11.91
N SER A 30 12.78 -5.74 10.64
CA SER A 30 12.58 -7.13 10.25
C SER A 30 13.66 -8.06 10.82
N PHE A 31 14.91 -7.59 10.96
CA PHE A 31 15.98 -8.37 11.59
C PHE A 31 15.89 -8.34 13.13
N GLY A 32 15.35 -7.27 13.72
CA GLY A 32 15.24 -7.09 15.17
C GLY A 32 13.99 -7.73 15.81
N SER A 33 12.96 -8.04 15.03
CA SER A 33 11.70 -8.62 15.50
C SER A 33 11.46 -10.01 14.92
N PRO A 34 12.11 -11.08 15.45
CA PRO A 34 11.80 -12.46 15.10
C PRO A 34 10.48 -12.98 15.73
N GLY A 35 9.59 -12.07 16.16
CA GLY A 35 8.42 -12.37 17.01
C GLY A 35 7.08 -12.50 16.27
N ARG A 36 6.22 -13.35 16.83
CA ARG A 36 4.88 -13.80 16.39
C ARG A 36 3.86 -12.65 16.25
N GLY A 37 2.87 -12.84 15.36
CA GLY A 37 1.76 -11.91 15.11
C GLY A 37 2.01 -10.90 13.98
N VAL A 38 1.02 -10.05 13.68
CA VAL A 38 1.17 -9.01 12.64
C VAL A 38 2.12 -7.93 13.15
N CYS A 39 3.26 -7.76 12.48
CA CYS A 39 4.19 -6.68 12.81
C CYS A 39 3.70 -5.36 12.21
N TRP A 40 2.71 -4.74 12.86
CA TRP A 40 2.04 -3.52 12.39
C TRP A 40 3.01 -2.42 11.94
N PHE A 41 4.03 -2.13 12.74
CA PHE A 41 5.01 -1.09 12.43
C PHE A 41 5.88 -1.44 11.20
N LYS A 42 6.28 -2.70 11.05
CA LYS A 42 7.02 -3.20 9.87
C LYS A 42 6.19 -2.98 8.60
N ASN A 43 4.90 -3.31 8.65
CA ASN A 43 4.01 -3.21 7.49
C ASN A 43 3.67 -1.76 7.13
N VAL A 44 3.57 -0.87 8.12
CA VAL A 44 3.45 0.58 7.91
C VAL A 44 4.68 1.13 7.18
N VAL A 45 5.88 0.82 7.67
CA VAL A 45 7.13 1.29 7.06
C VAL A 45 7.29 0.74 5.63
N ALA A 46 6.95 -0.53 5.40
CA ALA A 46 6.99 -1.15 4.08
C ALA A 46 6.02 -0.48 3.09
N GLY A 47 4.76 -0.28 3.48
CA GLY A 47 3.76 0.34 2.62
C GLY A 47 4.09 1.79 2.29
N LEU A 48 4.64 2.55 3.24
CA LEU A 48 5.13 3.91 3.01
C LEU A 48 6.32 3.92 2.04
N ALA A 49 7.30 3.03 2.23
CA ALA A 49 8.44 2.91 1.32
C ALA A 49 8.00 2.63 -0.12
N PHE A 50 7.04 1.71 -0.29
CA PHE A 50 6.53 1.35 -1.60
C PHE A 50 5.78 2.50 -2.28
N ALA A 51 4.81 3.10 -1.59
CA ALA A 51 4.01 4.20 -2.17
C ALA A 51 4.83 5.45 -2.45
N TYR A 52 5.77 5.78 -1.57
CA TYR A 52 6.65 6.90 -1.79
C TYR A 52 7.65 6.63 -2.93
N GLY A 53 8.16 5.40 -3.05
CA GLY A 53 9.01 4.97 -4.16
C GLY A 53 8.34 5.13 -5.53
N THR A 54 7.06 4.75 -5.65
CA THR A 54 6.31 4.93 -6.90
C THR A 54 6.01 6.41 -7.18
N ALA A 55 5.61 7.18 -6.16
CA ALA A 55 5.32 8.61 -6.28
C ALA A 55 6.53 9.42 -6.73
N VAL A 56 7.70 9.17 -6.15
CA VAL A 56 8.97 9.81 -6.54
C VAL A 56 9.34 9.46 -7.98
N GLY A 57 9.15 8.19 -8.39
CA GLY A 57 9.41 7.77 -9.76
C GLY A 57 8.56 8.54 -10.79
N VAL A 58 7.28 8.74 -10.48
CA VAL A 58 6.36 9.55 -11.31
C VAL A 58 6.77 11.02 -11.31
N HIS A 59 7.08 11.60 -10.15
CA HIS A 59 7.52 13.00 -10.02
C HIS A 59 8.77 13.31 -10.84
N PHE A 60 9.76 12.42 -10.76
CA PHE A 60 11.00 12.55 -11.51
C PHE A 60 10.73 12.55 -13.02
N ARG A 61 9.78 11.74 -13.50
CA ARG A 61 9.41 11.66 -14.91
C ARG A 61 8.52 12.82 -15.37
N SER A 62 7.66 13.34 -14.50
CA SER A 62 6.72 14.43 -14.86
C SER A 62 7.38 15.80 -14.97
N GLY A 63 8.61 15.95 -14.45
CA GLY A 63 9.33 17.24 -14.48
C GLY A 63 8.65 18.32 -13.64
N SER A 64 7.79 17.90 -12.69
CA SER A 64 7.01 18.81 -11.84
C SER A 64 7.92 19.64 -10.94
N SER A 65 7.54 20.91 -10.73
CA SER A 65 8.20 21.84 -9.81
C SER A 65 7.71 21.72 -8.36
N VAL A 66 6.79 20.79 -8.09
CA VAL A 66 6.20 20.57 -6.76
C VAL A 66 7.27 20.01 -5.81
N GLY A 67 7.24 20.46 -4.56
CA GLY A 67 8.15 19.94 -3.55
C GLY A 67 7.89 18.46 -3.29
N VAL A 68 8.93 17.67 -3.12
CA VAL A 68 8.81 16.22 -2.87
C VAL A 68 7.97 15.92 -1.62
N HIS A 69 8.04 16.79 -0.61
CA HIS A 69 7.22 16.69 0.61
C HIS A 69 5.74 17.00 0.37
N GLU A 70 5.43 17.96 -0.49
CA GLU A 70 4.04 18.30 -0.85
C GLU A 70 3.41 17.16 -1.64
N LEU A 71 4.18 16.55 -2.56
CA LEU A 71 3.74 15.36 -3.25
C LEU A 71 3.51 14.18 -2.28
N ALA A 72 4.40 13.97 -1.31
CA ALA A 72 4.28 12.89 -0.35
C ALA A 72 2.99 12.97 0.48
N LEU A 73 2.53 14.19 0.75
CA LEU A 73 1.30 14.46 1.51
C LEU A 73 0.07 14.65 0.60
N SER A 74 0.22 14.50 -0.71
CA SER A 74 -0.93 14.55 -1.62
C SER A 74 -1.93 13.44 -1.25
N PRO A 75 -3.24 13.73 -1.26
CA PRO A 75 -4.24 12.73 -0.87
C PRO A 75 -4.16 11.46 -1.72
N GLU A 76 -3.75 11.55 -2.98
CA GLU A 76 -3.53 10.41 -3.87
C GLU A 76 -2.43 9.48 -3.35
N VAL A 77 -1.28 10.05 -2.98
CA VAL A 77 -0.14 9.29 -2.45
C VAL A 77 -0.48 8.70 -1.09
N VAL A 78 -1.22 9.43 -0.24
CA VAL A 78 -1.68 8.93 1.05
C VAL A 78 -2.65 7.76 0.89
N VAL A 79 -3.63 7.85 -0.01
CA VAL A 79 -4.57 6.75 -0.31
C VAL A 79 -3.82 5.54 -0.85
N PHE A 80 -2.88 5.74 -1.78
CA PHE A 80 -2.06 4.65 -2.30
C PHE A 80 -1.17 4.01 -1.22
N ALA A 81 -0.58 4.82 -0.35
CA ALA A 81 0.20 4.34 0.80
C ALA A 81 -0.65 3.51 1.75
N LEU A 82 -1.85 3.96 2.09
CA LEU A 82 -2.79 3.20 2.91
C LEU A 82 -3.15 1.87 2.27
N LEU A 83 -3.44 1.86 0.96
CA LEU A 83 -3.72 0.63 0.24
C LEU A 83 -2.54 -0.36 0.31
N CYS A 84 -1.31 0.13 0.12
CA CYS A 84 -0.11 -0.70 0.17
C CYS A 84 0.22 -1.19 1.58
N MET A 85 0.02 -0.34 2.60
CA MET A 85 0.18 -0.74 4.01
C MET A 85 -0.81 -1.84 4.39
N ILE A 86 -2.09 -1.68 4.02
CA ILE A 86 -3.11 -2.68 4.29
C ILE A 86 -2.83 -3.97 3.52
N ASN A 87 -2.37 -3.91 2.26
CA ASN A 87 -1.95 -5.10 1.52
C ASN A 87 -0.90 -5.92 2.28
N MET A 88 0.14 -5.26 2.79
CA MET A 88 1.20 -5.92 3.56
C MET A 88 0.67 -6.48 4.88
N MET A 89 -0.21 -5.76 5.59
CA MET A 89 -0.84 -6.24 6.83
C MET A 89 -1.71 -7.48 6.58
N VAL A 90 -2.48 -7.48 5.50
CA VAL A 90 -3.33 -8.61 5.09
C VAL A 90 -2.47 -9.84 4.80
N ILE A 91 -1.36 -9.67 4.08
CA ILE A 91 -0.41 -10.75 3.80
C ILE A 91 0.18 -11.28 5.10
N ASP A 92 0.75 -10.42 5.95
CA ASP A 92 1.37 -10.79 7.23
C ASP A 92 0.38 -11.53 8.14
N TYR A 93 -0.89 -11.09 8.19
CA TYR A 93 -1.98 -11.75 8.92
C TYR A 93 -2.35 -13.15 8.38
N TRP A 94 -2.28 -13.34 7.06
CA TRP A 94 -2.50 -14.66 6.47
C TRP A 94 -1.31 -15.60 6.67
N GLU A 95 -0.10 -15.06 6.82
CA GLU A 95 1.12 -15.83 7.05
C GLU A 95 1.30 -16.25 8.51
N SER A 96 0.87 -15.44 9.48
CA SER A 96 0.95 -15.71 10.92
C SER A 96 -0.03 -16.78 11.42
N GLY A 97 -0.65 -17.53 10.50
CA GLY A 97 -1.84 -18.33 10.75
C GLY A 97 -1.65 -19.84 10.80
N SER A 98 -0.57 -20.35 11.40
CA SER A 98 -0.40 -21.81 11.51
C SER A 98 -1.43 -22.43 12.48
N GLU A 99 -1.85 -23.67 12.22
CA GLU A 99 -2.89 -24.38 13.00
C GLU A 99 -2.55 -24.52 14.49
N GLU A 100 -1.26 -24.51 14.85
CA GLU A 100 -0.79 -24.56 16.25
C GLU A 100 -0.94 -23.21 16.98
N GLU A 101 -0.91 -22.08 16.26
CA GLU A 101 -0.99 -20.72 16.82
C GLU A 101 -2.45 -20.27 17.02
N GLU A 102 -3.38 -20.79 16.22
CA GLU A 102 -4.82 -20.47 16.29
C GLU A 102 -5.48 -20.94 17.60
N ILE A 103 -4.90 -21.94 18.29
CA ILE A 103 -5.40 -22.48 19.56
C ILE A 103 -4.97 -21.63 20.77
N ILE A 104 -3.84 -20.92 20.67
CA ILE A 104 -3.23 -20.18 21.80
C ILE A 104 -3.64 -18.70 21.80
N GLU A 105 -3.81 -18.10 20.61
CA GLU A 105 -3.97 -16.64 20.43
C GLU A 105 -5.29 -16.26 19.72
N GLY A 106 -6.33 -17.10 19.84
CA GLY A 106 -7.59 -16.92 19.10
C GLY A 106 -8.26 -15.55 19.24
N ASP A 107 -8.26 -14.96 20.45
CA ASP A 107 -8.91 -13.66 20.73
C ASP A 107 -8.16 -12.49 20.05
N ASP A 108 -6.83 -12.45 20.18
CA ASP A 108 -5.99 -11.42 19.55
C ASP A 108 -6.11 -11.48 18.02
N ARG A 109 -6.18 -12.68 17.45
CA ARG A 109 -6.27 -12.89 16.00
C ARG A 109 -7.63 -12.51 15.42
N GLU A 110 -8.71 -12.66 16.18
CA GLU A 110 -10.03 -12.13 15.81
C GLU A 110 -10.02 -10.60 15.79
N ILE A 111 -9.39 -9.97 16.78
CA ILE A 111 -9.21 -8.51 16.84
C ILE A 111 -8.39 -8.02 15.64
N GLU A 112 -7.27 -8.66 15.30
CA GLU A 112 -6.45 -8.29 14.14
C GLU A 112 -7.25 -8.36 12.82
N ASN A 113 -8.01 -9.43 12.62
CA ASN A 113 -8.88 -9.59 11.45
C ASN A 113 -9.94 -8.48 11.39
N MET A 114 -10.56 -8.17 12.53
CA MET A 114 -11.55 -7.10 12.64
C MET A 114 -10.93 -5.75 12.29
N ILE A 115 -9.74 -5.43 12.81
CA ILE A 115 -9.01 -4.20 12.52
C ILE A 115 -8.73 -4.09 11.02
N ILE A 116 -8.18 -5.14 10.39
CA ILE A 116 -7.87 -5.14 8.96
C ILE A 116 -9.13 -4.90 8.11
N ARG A 117 -10.25 -5.54 8.46
CA ARG A 117 -11.53 -5.34 7.75
C ARG A 117 -12.07 -3.92 7.93
N ILE A 118 -11.95 -3.36 9.13
CA ILE A 118 -12.35 -1.97 9.41
C ILE A 118 -11.48 -1.00 8.60
N LEU A 119 -10.17 -1.23 8.53
CA LEU A 119 -9.24 -0.40 7.74
C LEU A 119 -9.58 -0.47 6.25
N LEU A 120 -9.87 -1.66 5.71
CA LEU A 120 -10.31 -1.82 4.33
C LEU A 120 -11.63 -1.09 4.05
N LEU A 121 -12.61 -1.23 4.93
CA LEU A 121 -13.90 -0.54 4.82
C LEU A 121 -13.73 0.98 4.89
N ALA A 122 -12.92 1.46 5.85
CA ALA A 122 -12.60 2.87 5.99
C ALA A 122 -11.91 3.42 4.74
N LEU A 123 -10.98 2.67 4.15
CA LEU A 123 -10.31 3.07 2.92
C LEU A 123 -11.28 3.15 1.73
N VAL A 124 -12.19 2.18 1.59
CA VAL A 124 -13.25 2.21 0.55
C VAL A 124 -14.13 3.45 0.72
N ILE A 125 -14.59 3.73 1.94
CA ILE A 125 -15.42 4.90 2.24
C ILE A 125 -14.64 6.19 1.96
N ALA A 126 -13.38 6.29 2.39
CA ALA A 126 -12.53 7.45 2.16
C ALA A 126 -12.34 7.71 0.66
N CYS A 127 -12.07 6.66 -0.13
CA CYS A 127 -11.96 6.78 -1.59
C CYS A 127 -13.26 7.27 -2.22
N TYR A 128 -14.41 6.75 -1.79
CA TYR A 128 -15.71 7.22 -2.29
C TYR A 128 -15.97 8.70 -1.98
N LEU A 129 -15.66 9.14 -0.74
CA LEU A 129 -15.82 10.54 -0.35
C LEU A 129 -14.86 11.47 -1.11
N LEU A 130 -13.61 11.05 -1.31
CA LEU A 130 -12.62 11.79 -2.10
C LEU A 130 -12.97 11.83 -3.59
N ALA A 131 -13.57 10.78 -4.15
CA ALA A 131 -14.09 10.77 -5.51
C ALA A 131 -15.23 11.78 -5.68
N GLY A 132 -16.16 11.84 -4.72
CA GLY A 132 -17.26 12.81 -4.70
C GLY A 132 -16.78 14.25 -4.54
N SER A 133 -15.77 14.49 -3.72
CA SER A 133 -15.18 15.83 -3.60
C SER A 133 -14.45 16.24 -4.89
N ALA A 134 -13.69 15.35 -5.52
CA ALA A 134 -13.01 15.60 -6.80
C ALA A 134 -14.00 15.93 -7.94
N GLU A 135 -15.17 15.28 -7.94
CA GLU A 135 -16.26 15.60 -8.86
C GLU A 135 -16.79 17.03 -8.66
N GLY A 136 -16.95 17.46 -7.41
CA GLY A 136 -17.35 18.82 -7.07
C GLY A 136 -16.37 19.90 -7.58
N PHE A 137 -15.09 19.56 -7.72
CA PHE A 137 -14.06 20.44 -8.30
C PHE A 137 -13.85 20.25 -9.81
N GLY A 138 -14.61 19.35 -10.46
CA GLY A 138 -14.53 19.12 -11.91
C GLY A 138 -13.30 18.34 -12.37
N SER A 139 -12.55 17.68 -11.47
CA SER A 139 -11.35 16.93 -11.86
C SER A 139 -11.64 15.44 -12.06
N GLN A 140 -11.87 15.07 -13.33
CA GLN A 140 -12.14 13.68 -13.72
C GLN A 140 -10.97 12.73 -13.43
N ILE A 141 -9.72 13.21 -13.55
CA ILE A 141 -8.53 12.39 -13.30
C ILE A 141 -8.43 12.00 -11.82
N HIS A 142 -8.64 12.94 -10.90
CA HIS A 142 -8.62 12.66 -9.47
C HIS A 142 -9.77 11.73 -9.08
N LYS A 143 -10.98 11.97 -9.61
CA LYS A 143 -12.12 11.06 -9.43
C LYS A 143 -11.80 9.63 -9.87
N ALA A 144 -11.27 9.48 -11.09
CA ALA A 144 -10.87 8.18 -11.64
C ALA A 144 -9.83 7.47 -10.77
N PHE A 145 -8.86 8.21 -10.22
CA PHE A 145 -7.86 7.69 -9.30
C PHE A 145 -8.50 7.11 -8.03
N TYR A 146 -9.37 7.86 -7.36
CA TYR A 146 -9.99 7.40 -6.11
C TYR A 146 -10.93 6.22 -6.34
N LEU A 147 -11.71 6.22 -7.44
CA LEU A 147 -12.55 5.08 -7.80
C LEU A 147 -11.72 3.84 -8.13
N ALA A 148 -10.60 3.99 -8.85
CA ALA A 148 -9.69 2.89 -9.14
C ALA A 148 -9.05 2.31 -7.86
N ALA A 149 -8.57 3.16 -6.96
CA ALA A 149 -8.02 2.75 -5.67
C ALA A 149 -9.06 2.02 -4.81
N MET A 150 -10.32 2.48 -4.84
CA MET A 150 -11.45 1.81 -4.20
C MET A 150 -11.64 0.38 -4.71
N VAL A 151 -11.45 0.13 -6.02
CA VAL A 151 -11.53 -1.24 -6.56
C VAL A 151 -10.40 -2.12 -6.02
N GLY A 152 -9.18 -1.59 -5.88
CA GLY A 152 -8.07 -2.32 -5.25
C GLY A 152 -8.37 -2.71 -3.80
N ALA A 153 -8.86 -1.75 -2.99
CA ALA A 153 -9.28 -2.01 -1.61
C ALA A 153 -10.45 -3.01 -1.53
N GLY A 154 -11.44 -2.88 -2.43
CA GLY A 154 -12.55 -3.83 -2.55
C GLY A 154 -12.09 -5.23 -2.96
N GLY A 155 -11.08 -5.33 -3.83
CA GLY A 155 -10.43 -6.59 -4.20
C GLY A 155 -9.78 -7.26 -2.99
N LEU A 156 -9.01 -6.52 -2.19
CA LEU A 156 -8.44 -7.05 -0.95
C LEU A 156 -9.51 -7.48 0.06
N ALA A 157 -10.57 -6.70 0.23
CA ALA A 157 -11.70 -7.06 1.09
C ALA A 157 -12.40 -8.34 0.62
N PHE A 158 -12.58 -8.50 -0.69
CA PHE A 158 -13.10 -9.73 -1.28
C PHE A 158 -12.20 -10.92 -0.94
N LEU A 159 -10.87 -10.80 -1.13
CA LEU A 159 -9.95 -11.88 -0.77
C LEU A 159 -9.97 -12.23 0.72
N ALA A 160 -10.09 -11.22 1.59
CA ALA A 160 -10.21 -11.44 3.03
C ALA A 160 -11.48 -12.20 3.43
N LEU A 161 -12.58 -12.02 2.69
CA LEU A 161 -13.83 -12.77 2.90
C LEU A 161 -13.75 -14.20 2.35
N PHE A 162 -13.12 -14.38 1.19
CA PHE A 162 -13.04 -15.67 0.50
C PHE A 162 -11.73 -16.42 0.77
N ARG A 163 -10.99 -16.05 1.82
CA ARG A 163 -9.63 -16.58 2.10
C ARG A 163 -9.57 -18.11 2.14
N GLN A 164 -10.63 -18.75 2.65
CA GLN A 164 -10.72 -20.20 2.84
C GLN A 164 -10.65 -21.01 1.54
N PHE A 165 -10.88 -20.38 0.39
CA PHE A 165 -10.86 -21.04 -0.91
C PHE A 165 -9.48 -21.04 -1.57
N PHE A 166 -8.50 -20.36 -0.98
CA PHE A 166 -7.19 -20.14 -1.58
C PHE A 166 -6.07 -20.69 -0.71
N SER A 167 -5.01 -21.17 -1.33
CA SER A 167 -3.79 -21.54 -0.60
C SER A 167 -3.04 -20.29 -0.10
N PRO A 168 -2.24 -20.39 0.96
CA PRO A 168 -1.46 -19.26 1.49
C PRO A 168 -0.58 -18.59 0.43
N VAL A 169 0.02 -19.39 -0.45
CA VAL A 169 0.84 -18.87 -1.57
C VAL A 169 -0.02 -18.10 -2.59
N SER A 170 -1.21 -18.63 -2.92
CA SER A 170 -2.12 -17.97 -3.86
C SER A 170 -2.63 -16.65 -3.30
N LEU A 171 -2.94 -16.59 -2.01
CA LEU A 171 -3.39 -15.39 -1.33
C LEU A 171 -2.36 -14.26 -1.43
N ARG A 172 -1.07 -14.53 -1.21
CA ARG A 172 0.00 -13.52 -1.38
C ARG A 172 0.01 -12.93 -2.79
N ILE A 173 0.03 -13.80 -3.79
CA ILE A 173 0.05 -13.39 -5.20
C ILE A 173 -1.20 -12.56 -5.51
N LEU A 174 -2.37 -12.99 -5.04
CA LEU A 174 -3.64 -12.35 -5.36
C LEU A 174 -3.82 -11.01 -4.63
N ALA A 175 -3.25 -10.87 -3.44
CA ALA A 175 -3.14 -9.60 -2.71
C ALA A 175 -2.25 -8.59 -3.46
N ASP A 176 -1.08 -9.01 -3.94
CA ASP A 176 -0.23 -8.16 -4.79
C ASP A 176 -0.92 -7.80 -6.13
N VAL A 177 -1.66 -8.74 -6.72
CA VAL A 177 -2.48 -8.48 -7.91
C VAL A 177 -3.58 -7.45 -7.61
N ALA A 178 -4.15 -7.45 -6.41
CA ALA A 178 -5.15 -6.45 -6.01
C ALA A 178 -4.57 -5.02 -5.97
N LEU A 179 -3.26 -4.85 -5.77
CA LEU A 179 -2.58 -3.55 -5.92
C LEU A 179 -2.42 -3.11 -7.37
N LEU A 180 -2.40 -4.03 -8.32
CA LEU A 180 -2.33 -3.75 -9.76
C LEU A 180 -3.72 -3.52 -10.36
N LEU A 181 -4.76 -4.05 -9.72
CA LEU A 181 -6.14 -3.97 -10.16
C LEU A 181 -6.66 -2.53 -10.39
N PRO A 182 -6.26 -1.50 -9.62
CA PRO A 182 -6.59 -0.10 -9.93
C PRO A 182 -6.21 0.35 -11.34
N LEU A 183 -5.13 -0.17 -11.95
CA LEU A 183 -4.62 0.33 -13.24
C LEU A 183 -5.62 0.23 -14.41
N PRO A 184 -6.23 -0.93 -14.71
CA PRO A 184 -7.23 -1.03 -15.78
C PRO A 184 -8.50 -0.20 -15.47
N PHE A 185 -8.91 -0.11 -14.21
CA PHE A 185 -10.09 0.67 -13.81
C PHE A 185 -9.83 2.17 -13.88
N PHE A 186 -8.61 2.62 -13.58
CA PHE A 186 -8.23 4.01 -13.78
C PHE A 186 -8.38 4.41 -15.25
N TRP A 187 -7.94 3.56 -16.18
CA TRP A 187 -8.10 3.83 -17.60
C TRP A 187 -9.58 3.86 -18.02
N LEU A 188 -10.41 2.97 -17.48
CA LEU A 188 -11.85 2.93 -17.72
C LEU A 188 -12.60 4.16 -17.14
N PHE A 189 -12.15 4.71 -16.01
CA PHE A 189 -12.81 5.85 -15.39
C PHE A 189 -12.27 7.20 -15.86
N ALA A 190 -11.04 7.26 -16.36
CA ALA A 190 -10.40 8.49 -16.79
C ALA A 190 -10.74 8.89 -18.24
N TYR A 191 -11.21 7.94 -19.07
CA TYR A 191 -11.51 8.10 -20.50
C TYR A 191 -12.90 7.58 -20.82
#